data_AF-A0AAE3L1S8-F1
#
_entry.id   AF-A0AAE3L1S8-F1
#
_cell.length_a   1.000
_cell.length_b   1.000
_cell.length_c   1.000
_cell.angle_alpha   90.00
_cell.angle_beta   90.00
_cell.angle_gamma   90.00
#
_symmetry.space_group_name_H-M   'P 1'
#
loop_
_entity.id
_entity.type
_entity.pdbx_description
1 polymer ?
#
loop_
_entity_poly.entity_id
_entity_poly.type
_entity_poly.pdbx_seq_one_letter_code
_entity_poly.pdbx_strand_id
1 'polypeptide(L)'
;MKMIKESLDNNISLPNEILNAADLTGCEEIEFNTLENAVVAMKTTMKAMELIKVAEGLKNLSEELIVHLAGICGRCHDCSYCERFEEFDEIIVPDHLLEEAGIPKDAKLCACTEEDSGEIVVMQADYDYDIADVPKFVIDIFEMSGICIRELEERIMMEDIVYGD
;
A
#
# COMPACT_ATOMS: atom_id res chain seq x y z
N MET A 1 -8.10 -18.90 3.17
CA MET A 1 -6.91 -18.80 4.04
C MET A 1 -7.30 -19.12 5.49
N LYS A 2 -6.44 -19.81 6.27
CA LYS A 2 -6.66 -20.03 7.71
C LYS A 2 -5.80 -19.03 8.47
N MET A 3 -6.41 -18.05 9.13
CA MET A 3 -5.68 -17.05 9.93
C MET A 3 -5.51 -17.54 11.36
N ILE A 4 -4.29 -17.45 11.88
CA ILE A 4 -3.95 -17.76 13.27
C ILE A 4 -3.33 -16.49 13.86
N LYS A 5 -3.92 -15.96 14.93
CA LYS A 5 -3.44 -14.78 15.66
C LYS A 5 -2.70 -15.26 16.91
N GLU A 6 -1.44 -14.86 17.09
CA GLU A 6 -0.64 -15.13 18.30
C GLU A 6 -0.22 -13.80 18.95
N SER A 7 -0.24 -13.75 20.28
CA SER A 7 0.31 -12.63 21.06
C SER A 7 1.82 -12.82 21.24
N LEU A 8 2.60 -11.80 20.89
CA LEU A 8 4.06 -11.85 20.93
C LEU A 8 4.61 -11.60 22.34
N ASP A 9 5.17 -12.64 22.97
CA ASP A 9 6.13 -12.56 24.07
C ASP A 9 7.54 -12.83 23.53
N ASN A 10 8.11 -11.87 22.77
CA ASN A 10 9.45 -11.91 22.12
C ASN A 10 9.80 -13.11 21.21
N ASN A 11 9.06 -14.22 21.27
CA ASN A 11 9.24 -15.44 20.49
C ASN A 11 7.95 -15.74 19.71
N ILE A 12 8.09 -16.06 18.43
CA ILE A 12 7.00 -16.58 17.58
C ILE A 12 7.08 -18.10 17.61
N SER A 13 6.00 -18.77 18.03
CA SER A 13 5.93 -20.22 18.08
C SER A 13 5.00 -20.73 16.99
N LEU A 14 5.52 -20.99 15.80
CA LEU A 14 4.71 -21.50 14.70
C LEU A 14 4.17 -22.92 15.00
N PRO A 15 2.84 -23.13 15.02
CA PRO A 15 2.27 -24.46 15.15
C PRO A 15 2.76 -25.41 14.06
N ASN A 16 2.93 -26.69 14.40
CA ASN A 16 3.36 -27.71 13.45
C ASN A 16 2.42 -27.79 12.23
N GLU A 17 1.13 -27.47 12.39
CA GLU A 17 0.18 -27.41 11.28
C GLU A 17 0.57 -26.36 10.23
N ILE A 18 1.08 -25.19 10.65
CA ILE A 18 1.55 -24.14 9.73
C ILE A 18 2.83 -24.61 9.03
N LEU A 19 3.78 -25.16 9.79
CA LEU A 19 5.04 -25.67 9.23
C LEU A 19 4.81 -26.79 8.22
N ASN A 20 3.88 -27.72 8.52
CA ASN A 20 3.50 -28.80 7.61
C ASN A 20 2.83 -28.25 6.35
N ALA A 21 1.91 -27.28 6.48
CA ALA A 21 1.23 -26.67 5.35
C ALA A 21 2.19 -25.91 4.41
N ALA A 22 3.23 -25.31 4.97
CA ALA A 22 4.29 -24.62 4.24
C ALA A 22 5.42 -25.56 3.75
N ASP A 23 5.34 -26.86 4.02
CA ASP A 23 6.39 -27.86 3.75
C ASP A 23 7.76 -27.48 4.37
N LEU A 24 7.74 -26.83 5.54
CA LEU A 24 8.93 -26.42 6.29
C LEU A 24 9.32 -27.43 7.39
N THR A 25 8.54 -28.50 7.56
CA THR A 25 8.86 -29.52 8.56
C THR A 25 10.12 -30.30 8.21
N GLY A 26 11.05 -30.38 9.15
CA GLY A 26 12.33 -31.08 8.96
C GLY A 26 13.36 -30.27 8.19
N CYS A 27 13.08 -29.00 7.85
CA CYS A 27 14.10 -28.07 7.41
C CYS A 27 15.07 -27.79 8.56
N GLU A 28 16.37 -27.98 8.31
CA GLU A 28 17.43 -27.67 9.28
C GLU A 28 17.57 -26.15 9.49
N GLU A 29 17.35 -25.39 8.42
CA GLU A 29 17.40 -23.93 8.40
C GLU A 29 16.19 -23.34 7.68
N ILE A 30 15.71 -22.21 8.20
CA ILE A 30 14.63 -21.40 7.64
C ILE A 30 15.17 -19.99 7.43
N GLU A 31 14.93 -19.45 6.24
CA GLU A 31 15.28 -18.09 5.86
C GLU A 31 14.11 -17.15 6.18
N PHE A 32 14.42 -15.99 6.76
CA PHE A 32 13.45 -14.94 7.04
C PHE A 32 13.76 -13.69 6.21
N ASN A 33 12.79 -13.26 5.42
CA ASN A 33 12.82 -12.02 4.67
C ASN A 33 11.88 -11.01 5.32
N THR A 34 12.40 -9.82 5.64
CA THR A 34 11.62 -8.74 6.26
C THR A 34 11.06 -7.81 5.19
N LEU A 35 9.79 -7.46 5.33
CA LEU A 35 9.09 -6.43 4.59
C LEU A 35 8.62 -5.36 5.58
N GLU A 36 8.33 -4.15 5.10
CA GLU A 36 7.58 -3.21 5.94
C GLU A 36 6.27 -3.85 6.36
N ASN A 37 6.02 -3.91 7.67
CA ASN A 37 4.84 -4.52 8.30
C ASN A 37 4.65 -6.04 8.13
N ALA A 38 5.61 -6.79 7.56
CA ALA A 38 5.49 -8.24 7.40
C ALA A 38 6.83 -9.01 7.43
N VAL A 39 6.77 -10.32 7.69
CA VAL A 39 7.92 -11.24 7.60
C VAL A 39 7.51 -12.48 6.80
N VAL A 40 8.38 -12.92 5.89
CA VAL A 40 8.22 -14.14 5.09
C VAL A 40 9.24 -15.18 5.54
N ALA A 41 8.75 -16.36 5.96
CA ALA A 41 9.58 -17.51 6.32
C ALA A 41 9.58 -18.55 5.21
N MET A 42 10.75 -18.98 4.74
CA MET A 42 10.87 -19.93 3.62
C MET A 42 12.10 -20.85 3.75
N LYS A 43 12.18 -21.91 2.93
CA LYS A 43 13.34 -22.81 2.90
C LYS A 43 14.59 -22.08 2.40
N THR A 44 15.75 -22.34 3.00
CA THR A 44 17.04 -21.79 2.51
C THR A 44 17.51 -22.44 1.20
N THR A 45 17.20 -23.73 0.99
CA THR A 45 17.60 -24.47 -0.21
C THR A 45 16.37 -25.04 -0.91
N MET A 46 16.22 -24.74 -2.20
CA MET A 46 15.04 -25.09 -2.99
C MET A 46 15.42 -25.60 -4.39
N LYS A 47 14.60 -26.49 -4.94
CA LYS A 47 14.58 -26.79 -6.39
C LYS A 47 13.85 -25.67 -7.14
N ALA A 48 14.10 -25.55 -8.45
CA ALA A 48 13.49 -24.51 -9.29
C ALA A 48 11.95 -24.41 -9.14
N MET A 49 11.25 -25.55 -9.12
CA MET A 49 9.79 -25.56 -8.95
C MET A 49 9.33 -25.18 -7.54
N GLU A 50 10.13 -25.39 -6.50
CA GLU A 50 9.80 -24.95 -5.14
C GLU A 50 9.88 -23.42 -5.07
N LEU A 51 10.92 -22.82 -5.64
CA LEU A 51 11.06 -21.37 -5.70
C LEU A 51 9.94 -20.71 -6.54
N ILE A 52 9.57 -21.29 -7.68
CA ILE A 52 8.45 -20.80 -8.50
C ILE A 52 7.14 -20.81 -7.71
N LYS A 53 6.87 -21.87 -6.93
CA LYS A 53 5.67 -21.96 -6.09
C LYS A 53 5.65 -20.91 -4.98
N VAL A 54 6.80 -20.61 -4.36
CA VAL A 54 6.90 -19.53 -3.38
C VAL A 54 6.60 -18.19 -4.03
N ALA A 55 7.20 -17.89 -5.18
CA ALA A 55 6.96 -16.65 -5.92
C ALA A 55 5.48 -16.50 -6.34
N GLU A 56 4.87 -17.57 -6.85
CA GLU A 56 3.44 -17.60 -7.19
C GLU A 56 2.55 -17.38 -5.96
N GLY A 57 2.86 -18.03 -4.83
CA GLY A 57 2.14 -17.86 -3.57
C GLY A 57 2.20 -16.42 -3.04
N LEU A 58 3.38 -15.80 -3.08
CA LEU A 58 3.57 -14.40 -2.68
C LEU A 58 2.80 -13.43 -3.58
N LYS A 59 2.83 -13.65 -4.90
CA LYS A 59 2.01 -12.88 -5.86
C LYS A 59 0.53 -13.00 -5.52
N ASN A 60 0.02 -14.21 -5.31
CA ASN A 60 -1.40 -14.43 -5.02
C ASN A 60 -1.81 -13.76 -3.70
N LEU A 61 -0.96 -13.82 -2.67
CA LEU A 61 -1.20 -13.12 -1.41
C LEU A 61 -1.24 -11.59 -1.62
N SER A 62 -0.32 -11.05 -2.42
CA SER A 62 -0.34 -9.62 -2.78
C SER A 62 -1.65 -9.24 -3.47
N GLU A 63 -2.15 -10.07 -4.39
CA GLU A 63 -3.43 -9.84 -5.07
C GLU A 63 -4.61 -9.91 -4.09
N GLU A 64 -4.63 -10.86 -3.16
CA GLU A 64 -5.68 -10.98 -2.13
C GLU A 64 -5.73 -9.74 -1.22
N LEU A 65 -4.58 -9.20 -0.81
CA LEU A 65 -4.49 -7.98 0.00
C LEU A 65 -5.04 -6.76 -0.76
N ILE A 66 -4.69 -6.62 -2.04
CA ILE A 66 -5.17 -5.51 -2.87
C ILE A 66 -6.68 -5.64 -3.12
N VAL A 67 -7.18 -6.86 -3.35
CA VAL A 67 -8.62 -7.11 -3.51
C VAL A 67 -9.38 -6.81 -2.21
N HIS A 68 -8.81 -7.11 -1.05
CA HIS A 68 -9.40 -6.75 0.24
C HIS A 68 -9.53 -5.23 0.37
N LEU A 69 -8.46 -4.49 0.11
CA LEU A 69 -8.45 -3.03 0.13
C LEU A 69 -9.47 -2.44 -0.85
N ALA A 70 -9.50 -2.96 -2.09
CA ALA A 70 -10.45 -2.56 -3.11
C ALA A 70 -11.91 -2.83 -2.68
N GLY A 71 -12.16 -3.93 -1.98
CA GLY A 71 -13.47 -4.28 -1.44
C GLY A 71 -13.97 -3.27 -0.41
N ILE A 72 -13.08 -2.71 0.39
CA ILE A 72 -13.39 -1.65 1.36
C ILE A 72 -13.68 -0.32 0.64
N CYS A 73 -12.89 0.00 -0.39
CA CYS A 73 -13.07 1.25 -1.14
C CYS A 73 -14.34 1.26 -2.01
N GLY A 74 -14.84 0.09 -2.41
CA GLY A 74 -16.10 -0.01 -3.15
C GLY A 74 -16.05 0.50 -4.60
N ARG A 75 -17.18 0.41 -5.29
CA ARG A 75 -17.29 0.75 -6.72
C ARG A 75 -17.30 2.26 -6.92
N CYS A 76 -16.71 2.70 -8.02
CA CYS A 76 -16.89 4.07 -8.49
C CYS A 76 -18.30 4.27 -9.06
N HIS A 77 -18.96 5.37 -8.69
CA HIS A 77 -20.27 5.77 -9.18
C HIS A 77 -20.17 7.06 -10.01
N ASP A 78 -19.37 7.03 -11.08
CA ASP A 78 -19.09 8.16 -11.97
C ASP A 78 -18.57 9.39 -11.21
N CYS A 79 -17.56 9.15 -10.38
CA CYS A 79 -16.84 10.20 -9.67
C CYS A 79 -15.95 10.96 -10.67
N SER A 80 -16.06 12.29 -10.74
CA SER A 80 -15.23 13.12 -11.63
C SER A 80 -13.73 13.03 -11.35
N TYR A 81 -13.37 12.57 -10.16
CA TYR A 81 -11.98 12.32 -9.72
C TYR A 81 -11.37 11.04 -10.30
N CYS A 82 -12.23 10.10 -10.68
CA CYS A 82 -11.85 8.78 -11.15
C CYS A 82 -11.70 8.75 -12.68
N GLU A 83 -11.93 9.89 -13.34
CA GLU A 83 -11.59 10.07 -14.75
C GLU A 83 -10.07 10.13 -14.87
N ARG A 84 -9.50 9.32 -15.77
CA ARG A 84 -8.05 9.21 -15.97
C ARG A 84 -7.40 10.59 -16.07
N PHE A 85 -6.75 11.03 -14.99
CA PHE A 85 -5.76 12.10 -15.07
C PHE A 85 -4.51 11.48 -15.68
N GLU A 86 -4.32 11.72 -16.97
CA GLU A 86 -3.07 11.44 -17.65
C GLU A 86 -2.01 12.35 -17.03
N GLU A 87 -1.28 11.79 -16.06
CA GLU A 87 -0.14 12.39 -15.38
C GLU A 87 -0.54 13.56 -14.45
N PHE A 88 -0.33 13.39 -13.15
CA PHE A 88 -0.29 14.52 -12.23
C PHE A 88 0.91 15.38 -12.67
N ASP A 89 0.66 16.49 -13.36
CA ASP A 89 1.69 17.50 -13.58
C ASP A 89 2.12 18.01 -12.20
N GLU A 90 3.30 17.58 -11.75
CA GLU A 90 3.83 17.95 -10.44
C GLU A 90 4.08 19.47 -10.41
N ILE A 91 3.44 20.16 -9.48
CA ILE A 91 3.65 21.58 -9.25
C ILE A 91 4.96 21.74 -8.47
N ILE A 92 6.03 22.10 -9.19
CA ILE A 92 7.32 22.39 -8.56
C ILE A 92 7.32 23.85 -8.07
N VAL A 93 7.28 24.04 -6.75
CA VAL A 93 7.42 25.36 -6.13
C VAL A 93 8.91 25.65 -5.89
N PRO A 94 9.45 26.76 -6.41
CA PRO A 94 10.83 27.18 -6.14
C PRO A 94 11.13 27.31 -4.63
N ASP A 95 12.30 26.83 -4.19
CA ASP A 95 12.77 26.89 -2.80
C ASP A 95 12.57 28.25 -2.12
N HIS A 96 12.85 29.35 -2.83
CA HIS A 96 12.74 30.69 -2.25
C HIS A 96 11.29 31.05 -1.88
N LEU A 97 10.30 30.55 -2.63
CA LEU A 97 8.89 30.76 -2.30
C LEU A 97 8.47 29.89 -1.10
N LEU A 98 9.01 28.67 -0.99
CA LEU A 98 8.79 27.82 0.18
C LEU A 98 9.38 28.46 1.44
N GLU A 99 10.61 28.97 1.36
CA GLU A 99 11.28 29.68 2.46
C GLU A 99 10.49 30.93 2.89
N GLU A 100 10.00 31.74 1.94
CA GLU A 100 9.17 32.92 2.21
C GLU A 100 7.81 32.55 2.84
N ALA A 101 7.24 31.41 2.46
CA ALA A 101 6.01 30.86 3.04
C ALA A 101 6.23 30.15 4.39
N GLY A 102 7.48 29.92 4.81
CA GLY A 102 7.82 29.16 6.01
C GLY A 102 7.60 27.65 5.89
N ILE A 103 7.55 27.13 4.66
CA ILE A 103 7.35 25.70 4.36
C ILE A 103 8.73 25.02 4.22
N PRO A 104 8.98 23.88 4.88
CA PRO A 104 10.20 23.11 4.69
C PRO A 104 10.39 22.64 3.23
N LYS A 105 11.63 22.58 2.75
CA LYS A 105 11.94 22.22 1.34
C LYS A 105 11.57 20.78 0.98
N ASP A 106 11.57 19.92 1.97
CA ASP A 106 11.25 18.49 1.90
C ASP A 106 9.82 18.20 2.38
N ALA A 107 9.02 19.24 2.65
CA ALA A 107 7.63 19.05 3.03
C ALA A 107 6.81 18.51 1.85
N LYS A 108 5.93 17.55 2.14
CA LYS A 108 4.87 17.16 1.21
C LYS A 108 3.93 18.37 1.02
N LEU A 109 3.65 18.69 -0.24
CA LEU A 109 2.82 19.84 -0.61
C LEU A 109 1.44 19.36 -1.07
N CYS A 110 0.41 20.13 -0.72
CA CYS A 110 -0.91 20.01 -1.31
C CYS A 110 -1.32 21.34 -1.96
N ALA A 111 -2.18 21.26 -2.97
CA ALA A 111 -2.71 22.42 -3.67
C ALA A 111 -4.23 22.40 -3.63
N CYS A 112 -4.83 23.53 -3.25
CA CYS A 112 -6.27 23.73 -3.29
C CYS A 112 -6.59 24.91 -4.20
N THR A 113 -7.72 24.83 -4.90
CA THR A 113 -8.24 25.95 -5.68
C THR A 113 -9.31 26.66 -4.89
N GLU A 114 -9.28 27.99 -4.88
CA GLU A 114 -10.41 28.78 -4.42
C GLU A 114 -11.37 29.02 -5.59
N GLU A 115 -12.61 28.53 -5.45
CA GLU A 115 -13.67 28.79 -6.44
C GLU A 115 -13.87 30.31 -6.59
N ASP A 116 -14.01 30.78 -7.83
CA ASP A 116 -14.24 32.17 -8.24
C ASP A 116 -13.07 33.17 -8.13
N SER A 117 -11.98 32.88 -7.40
CA SER A 117 -10.81 33.79 -7.34
C SER A 117 -9.79 33.52 -8.45
N GLY A 118 -9.74 32.29 -8.96
CA GLY A 118 -8.68 31.82 -9.86
C GLY A 118 -7.33 31.62 -9.16
N GLU A 119 -7.33 31.60 -7.83
CA GLU A 119 -6.15 31.36 -7.01
C GLU A 119 -5.93 29.86 -6.78
N ILE A 120 -4.67 29.44 -6.89
CA ILE A 120 -4.21 28.12 -6.47
C ILE A 120 -3.34 28.35 -5.24
N VAL A 121 -3.75 27.81 -4.11
CA VAL A 121 -3.02 27.91 -2.85
C VAL A 121 -2.24 26.64 -2.65
N VAL A 122 -0.91 26.75 -2.60
CA VAL A 122 -0.01 25.65 -2.26
C VAL A 122 0.39 25.78 -0.79
N MET A 123 0.25 24.70 -0.04
CA MET A 123 0.59 24.66 1.38
C MET A 123 1.25 23.33 1.75
N GLN A 124 1.83 23.27 2.94
CA GLN A 124 2.28 22.02 3.52
C GLN A 124 1.06 21.12 3.77
N ALA A 125 1.12 19.87 3.30
CA ALA A 125 0.10 18.87 3.56
C ALA A 125 0.06 18.52 5.06
N ASP A 126 -1.13 18.24 5.57
CA ASP A 126 -1.38 17.76 6.93
C ASP A 126 -1.45 16.23 7.04
N TYR A 127 -1.11 15.54 5.95
CA TYR A 127 -1.05 14.09 5.82
C TYR A 127 0.32 13.64 5.29
N ASP A 128 0.75 12.43 5.65
CA ASP A 128 2.04 11.87 5.24
C ASP A 128 1.99 11.20 3.87
N TYR A 129 0.86 10.58 3.53
CA TYR A 129 0.68 9.82 2.29
C TYR A 129 -0.56 10.26 1.52
N ASP A 130 -0.50 10.19 0.19
CA ASP A 130 -1.64 10.35 -0.71
C ASP A 130 -1.57 9.37 -1.88
N ILE A 131 -2.42 9.58 -2.89
CA ILE A 131 -2.50 8.69 -4.04
C ILE A 131 -1.21 8.65 -4.87
N ALA A 132 -0.37 9.69 -4.81
CA ALA A 132 0.88 9.73 -5.56
C ALA A 132 1.94 8.77 -4.99
N ASP A 133 1.83 8.42 -3.70
CA ASP A 133 2.71 7.44 -3.05
C ASP A 133 2.32 5.99 -3.35
N VAL A 134 1.11 5.76 -3.89
CA VAL A 134 0.61 4.42 -4.18
C VAL A 134 1.28 3.85 -5.44
N PRO A 135 1.83 2.62 -5.39
CA PRO A 135 2.42 2.01 -6.56
C PRO A 135 1.45 1.92 -7.74
N LYS A 136 1.91 2.31 -8.93
CA LYS A 136 1.10 2.38 -10.15
C LYS A 136 0.27 1.12 -10.43
N PHE A 137 0.83 -0.07 -10.20
CA PHE A 137 0.12 -1.32 -10.46
C PHE A 137 -1.12 -1.51 -9.56
N VAL A 138 -1.14 -0.93 -8.35
CA VAL A 138 -2.32 -0.93 -7.48
C VAL A 138 -3.38 0.00 -8.05
N ILE A 139 -2.99 1.19 -8.50
CA ILE A 139 -3.88 2.14 -9.19
C ILE A 139 -4.49 1.51 -10.44
N ASP A 140 -3.66 0.89 -11.29
CA ASP A 140 -4.10 0.23 -12.51
C ASP A 140 -5.14 -0.87 -12.20
N ILE A 141 -4.96 -1.64 -11.12
CA ILE A 141 -5.95 -2.65 -10.67
C ILE A 141 -7.26 -1.99 -10.25
N PHE A 142 -7.22 -0.88 -9.51
CA PHE A 142 -8.41 -0.15 -9.06
C PHE A 142 -9.19 0.42 -10.25
N GLU A 143 -8.49 1.06 -11.20
CA GLU A 143 -9.07 1.58 -12.43
C GLU A 143 -9.73 0.47 -13.26
N MET A 144 -8.98 -0.59 -13.58
CA MET A 144 -9.47 -1.72 -14.36
C MET A 144 -10.67 -2.41 -13.70
N SER A 145 -10.72 -2.38 -12.36
CA SER A 145 -11.79 -2.97 -11.57
C SER A 145 -12.96 -2.01 -11.33
N GLY A 146 -12.89 -0.75 -11.77
CA GLY A 146 -13.93 0.26 -11.53
C GLY A 146 -14.14 0.55 -10.04
N ILE A 147 -13.05 0.53 -9.26
CA ILE A 147 -13.01 0.83 -7.83
C ILE A 147 -12.71 2.32 -7.66
N CYS A 148 -13.31 2.94 -6.64
CA CYS A 148 -13.17 4.38 -6.43
C CYS A 148 -11.77 4.75 -5.92
N ILE A 149 -11.00 5.52 -6.69
CA ILE A 149 -9.66 5.97 -6.32
C ILE A 149 -9.71 7.06 -5.24
N ARG A 150 -10.69 7.96 -5.31
CA ARG A 150 -10.89 8.99 -4.27
C ARG A 150 -11.06 8.36 -2.89
N GLU A 151 -11.83 7.29 -2.83
CA GLU A 151 -12.14 6.57 -1.61
C GLU A 151 -10.92 5.79 -1.07
N LEU A 152 -9.96 5.45 -1.94
CA LEU A 152 -8.64 4.95 -1.52
C LEU A 152 -7.78 6.09 -0.96
N GLU A 153 -7.71 7.22 -1.67
CA GLU A 153 -6.94 8.40 -1.25
C GLU A 153 -7.41 8.93 0.10
N GLU A 154 -8.72 9.08 0.30
CA GLU A 154 -9.30 9.52 1.56
C GLU A 154 -8.88 8.62 2.74
N ARG A 155 -8.84 7.29 2.52
CA ARG A 155 -8.38 6.34 3.55
C ARG A 155 -6.90 6.45 3.86
N ILE A 156 -6.08 6.69 2.83
CA ILE A 156 -4.64 6.88 3.00
C ILE A 156 -4.40 8.16 3.80
N MET A 157 -5.03 9.26 3.41
CA MET A 157 -4.89 10.56 4.06
C MET A 157 -5.43 10.56 5.50
N MET A 158 -6.48 9.77 5.79
CA MET A 158 -7.04 9.63 7.14
C MET A 158 -6.37 8.55 8.00
N GLU A 159 -5.39 7.82 7.46
CA GLU A 159 -4.73 6.67 8.11
C GLU A 159 -5.73 5.61 8.62
N ASP A 160 -6.75 5.33 7.81
CA ASP A 160 -7.83 4.40 8.17
C ASP A 160 -7.31 2.96 8.38
N ILE A 161 -7.86 2.28 9.38
CA ILE A 161 -7.62 0.84 9.59
C ILE A 161 -8.42 0.04 8.55
N VAL A 162 -7.70 -0.48 7.54
CA VAL A 162 -8.27 -1.22 6.40
C VAL A 162 -7.97 -2.72 6.42
N TYR A 163 -7.26 -3.23 7.43
CA TYR A 163 -6.97 -4.66 7.57
C TYR A 163 -6.89 -5.08 9.03
N GLY A 164 -7.73 -6.04 9.41
CA GLY A 164 -7.92 -6.44 10.81
C GLY A 164 -9.09 -5.70 11.47
N ASP A 165 -9.54 -6.23 12.61
CA ASP A 165 -10.58 -5.62 13.46
C ASP A 165 -9.92 -4.73 14.52
#